data_AF-A0AA95F119-F1
#
_entry.id   AF-A0AA95F119-F1
#
_cell.length_a   1.000
_cell.length_b   1.000
_cell.length_c   1.000
_cell.angle_alpha   90.00
_cell.angle_beta   90.00
_cell.angle_gamma   90.00
#
_symmetry.space_group_name_H-M   'P 1'
#
loop_
_entity.id
_entity.type
_entity.pdbx_description
1 polymer ?
#
loop_
_entity_poly.entity_id
_entity_poly.type
_entity_poly.pdbx_seq_one_letter_code
_entity_poly.pdbx_strand_id
1 'polypeptide(L)'
;MTRWLRMTGGLLIWAAHFVGVYLISSAADVWSSSEAGSARWIGLAFSMGCLLAIVAMGAWFWRGRRQVSGPEAWERRVGLTSLLVAVIGVCWQTAPLAF
;
A
#
# COMPACT_ATOMS: atom_id res chain seq x y z
N MET A 1 -10.97 17.56 2.60
CA MET A 1 -10.64 16.17 2.22
C MET A 1 -9.17 15.96 1.86
N THR A 2 -8.53 16.83 1.07
CA THR A 2 -7.13 16.65 0.61
C THR A 2 -6.09 16.50 1.72
N ARG A 3 -6.25 17.18 2.87
CA ARG A 3 -5.36 17.02 4.03
C ARG A 3 -5.44 15.62 4.65
N TRP A 4 -6.66 15.12 4.86
CA TRP A 4 -6.89 13.77 5.32
C TRP A 4 -6.30 12.73 4.36
N LEU A 5 -6.53 12.88 3.05
CA LEU A 5 -5.94 12.00 2.03
C LEU A 5 -4.41 12.00 2.06
N ARG A 6 -3.78 13.14 2.36
CA ARG A 6 -2.33 13.19 2.56
C ARG A 6 -1.90 12.43 3.81
N MET A 7 -2.57 12.67 4.94
CA MET A 7 -2.20 12.05 6.20
C MET A 7 -2.44 10.53 6.21
N THR A 8 -3.53 10.06 5.59
CA THR A 8 -3.96 8.65 5.64
C THR A 8 -3.72 7.90 4.34
N GLY A 9 -3.23 8.53 3.27
CA GLY A 9 -3.17 7.88 1.95
C GLY A 9 -2.31 6.62 1.92
N GLY A 10 -1.23 6.55 2.70
CA GLY A 10 -0.49 5.30 2.89
C GLY A 10 -1.38 4.18 3.45
N LEU A 11 -2.16 4.47 4.50
CA LEU A 11 -3.10 3.51 5.09
C LEU A 11 -4.24 3.14 4.14
N LEU A 12 -4.71 4.08 3.30
CA LEU A 12 -5.72 3.78 2.28
C LEU A 12 -5.18 2.83 1.21
N ILE A 13 -3.93 3.04 0.75
CA ILE A 13 -3.28 2.12 -0.18
C ILE A 13 -3.08 0.75 0.48
N TRP A 14 -2.64 0.70 1.74
CA TRP A 14 -2.51 -0.55 2.48
C TRP A 14 -3.86 -1.26 2.68
N ALA A 15 -4.93 -0.54 2.97
CA ALA A 15 -6.27 -1.13 3.11
C ALA A 15 -6.76 -1.72 1.78
N ALA A 16 -6.56 -1.00 0.67
CA ALA A 16 -6.86 -1.50 -0.67
C ALA A 16 -6.01 -2.74 -1.02
N HIS A 17 -4.73 -2.74 -0.64
CA HIS A 17 -3.85 -3.89 -0.77
C HIS A 17 -4.39 -5.11 -0.01
N PHE A 18 -4.71 -4.93 1.27
CA PHE A 18 -5.23 -5.99 2.13
C PHE A 18 -6.51 -6.61 1.55
N VAL A 19 -7.48 -5.77 1.18
CA VAL A 19 -8.74 -6.23 0.57
C VAL A 19 -8.46 -6.94 -0.76
N GLY A 20 -7.59 -6.40 -1.61
CA GLY A 20 -7.28 -6.99 -2.91
C GLY A 20 -6.63 -8.36 -2.79
N VAL A 21 -5.58 -8.51 -1.96
CA VAL A 21 -4.93 -9.81 -1.74
C VAL A 21 -5.91 -10.81 -1.12
N TYR A 22 -6.73 -10.38 -0.15
CA TYR A 22 -7.75 -11.23 0.45
C TYR A 22 -8.75 -11.76 -0.59
N LEU A 23 -9.22 -10.90 -1.49
CA LEU A 23 -10.14 -11.29 -2.57
C LEU A 23 -9.48 -12.24 -3.57
N ILE A 24 -8.21 -12.00 -3.92
CA ILE A 24 -7.44 -12.89 -4.82
C ILE A 24 -7.31 -14.27 -4.19
N SER A 25 -6.91 -14.36 -2.93
CA SER A 25 -6.80 -15.62 -2.20
C SER A 25 -8.16 -16.32 -2.08
N SER A 26 -9.21 -15.59 -1.73
CA SER A 26 -10.57 -16.15 -1.61
C SER A 26 -11.07 -16.69 -2.95
N ALA A 27 -10.81 -16.00 -4.05
CA ALA A 27 -11.17 -16.45 -5.39
C ALA A 27 -10.39 -17.70 -5.80
N ALA A 28 -9.10 -17.77 -5.48
CA ALA A 28 -8.28 -18.95 -5.73
C ALA A 28 -8.78 -20.17 -4.95
N ASP A 29 -9.11 -20.01 -3.67
CA ASP A 29 -9.62 -21.09 -2.83
C ASP A 29 -10.96 -21.65 -3.34
N VAL A 30 -11.80 -20.81 -3.98
CA VAL A 30 -13.10 -21.22 -4.52
C VAL A 30 -12.99 -21.83 -5.92
N TRP A 31 -12.15 -21.27 -6.80
CA TRP A 31 -12.11 -21.61 -8.22
C TRP A 31 -10.97 -22.54 -8.63
N SER A 32 -9.89 -22.65 -7.85
CA SER A 32 -8.68 -23.33 -8.32
C SER A 32 -8.10 -24.36 -7.33
N SER A 33 -8.74 -25.53 -7.26
CA SER A 33 -8.09 -26.71 -6.65
C SER A 33 -6.82 -27.17 -7.43
N SER A 34 -6.58 -26.67 -8.64
CA SER A 34 -5.42 -27.01 -9.50
C SER A 34 -4.53 -25.84 -9.95
N GLU A 35 -4.86 -24.58 -9.63
CA GLU A 35 -4.09 -23.39 -10.08
C GLU A 35 -3.66 -22.44 -8.93
N ALA A 36 -3.08 -23.00 -7.86
CA ALA A 36 -2.51 -22.18 -6.79
C ALA A 36 -1.35 -21.26 -7.27
N GLY A 37 -0.72 -21.59 -8.40
CA GLY A 37 0.42 -20.84 -8.95
C GLY A 37 0.05 -19.53 -9.66
N SER A 38 -1.04 -19.49 -10.43
CA SER A 38 -1.44 -18.28 -11.17
C SER A 38 -1.94 -17.19 -10.21
N ALA A 39 -2.70 -17.57 -9.19
CA ALA A 39 -3.17 -16.68 -8.14
C ALA A 39 -2.03 -16.02 -7.34
N ARG A 40 -0.93 -16.75 -7.08
CA ARG A 40 0.27 -16.21 -6.44
C ARG A 40 0.92 -15.10 -7.26
N TRP A 41 1.10 -15.31 -8.56
CA TRP A 41 1.69 -14.30 -9.45
C TRP A 41 0.80 -13.06 -9.61
N ILE A 42 -0.51 -13.24 -9.68
CA ILE A 42 -1.48 -12.14 -9.71
C ILE A 42 -1.40 -11.33 -8.41
N GLY A 43 -1.40 -12.01 -7.26
CA GLY A 43 -1.22 -11.39 -5.95
C GLY A 43 0.08 -10.60 -5.86
N LEU A 44 1.21 -11.19 -6.28
CA LEU A 44 2.51 -10.53 -6.27
C LEU A 44 2.52 -9.26 -7.15
N ALA A 45 2.00 -9.35 -8.38
CA ALA A 45 1.93 -8.21 -9.29
C ALA A 45 1.06 -7.08 -8.72
N PHE A 46 -0.08 -7.42 -8.12
CA PHE A 46 -0.95 -6.47 -7.45
C PHE A 46 -0.24 -5.79 -6.26
N SER A 47 0.44 -6.57 -5.41
CA SER A 47 1.24 -6.06 -4.30
C SER A 47 2.35 -5.12 -4.73
N MET A 48 3.07 -5.44 -5.82
CA MET A 48 4.07 -4.54 -6.41
C MET A 48 3.45 -3.24 -6.90
N GLY A 49 2.26 -3.29 -7.50
CA GLY A 49 1.49 -2.10 -7.87
C GLY A 49 1.17 -1.21 -6.67
N CYS A 50 0.76 -1.80 -5.54
CA CYS A 50 0.51 -1.06 -4.29
C CYS A 50 1.79 -0.43 -3.73
N LEU A 51 2.93 -1.14 -3.73
CA LEU A 51 4.22 -0.57 -3.31
C LEU A 51 4.63 0.61 -4.19
N LEU A 52 4.48 0.49 -5.51
CA LEU A 52 4.75 1.58 -6.44
C LEU A 52 3.86 2.79 -6.16
N ALA A 53 2.58 2.58 -5.84
CA ALA A 53 1.68 3.67 -5.45
C ALA A 53 2.13 4.37 -4.16
N ILE A 54 2.60 3.62 -3.16
CA ILE A 54 3.16 4.19 -1.91
C ILE A 54 4.41 5.02 -2.21
N VAL A 55 5.33 4.51 -3.04
CA VAL A 55 6.54 5.24 -3.45
C VAL A 55 6.20 6.50 -4.24
N ALA A 56 5.25 6.43 -5.18
CA ALA A 56 4.78 7.58 -5.94
C ALA A 56 4.17 8.66 -5.03
N MET A 57 3.39 8.25 -4.03
CA MET A 57 2.83 9.17 -3.04
C MET A 57 3.92 9.81 -2.17
N GLY A 58 4.92 9.05 -1.74
CA GLY A 58 6.09 9.58 -1.02
C GLY A 58 6.89 10.58 -1.87
N ALA A 59 7.13 10.27 -3.15
CA ALA A 59 7.80 11.17 -4.08
C ALA A 59 7.01 12.47 -4.30
N TRP A 60 5.67 12.40 -4.37
CA TRP A 60 4.80 13.58 -4.43
C TRP A 60 4.94 14.47 -3.19
N PHE A 61 5.03 13.89 -1.99
CA PHE A 61 5.32 14.66 -0.77
C PHE A 61 6.69 15.34 -0.81
N TRP A 62 7.70 14.68 -1.36
CA TRP A 62 9.05 15.23 -1.44
C TRP A 62 9.20 16.36 -2.44
N ARG A 63 8.41 16.38 -3.53
CA ARG A 63 8.45 17.46 -4.53
C ARG A 63 7.89 18.79 -4.00
N GLY A 64 7.03 18.75 -2.98
CA GLY A 64 6.41 19.93 -2.38
C GLY A 64 7.22 20.62 -1.28
N ARG A 65 8.56 20.70 -1.36
CA ARG A 65 9.40 21.34 -0.32
C ARG A 65 9.15 22.86 -0.25
N ARG A 66 8.08 23.29 0.40
CA ARG A 66 8.01 24.60 1.06
C ARG A 66 8.60 24.47 2.45
N GLN A 67 9.15 25.54 3.02
CA GLN A 67 9.45 25.58 4.46
C GLN A 67 8.13 25.34 5.20
N VAL A 68 7.92 24.11 5.65
CA VAL A 68 6.69 23.71 6.34
C VAL A 68 6.85 24.06 7.80
N SER A 69 6.11 25.05 8.29
CA SER A 69 6.08 25.44 9.70
C SER A 69 4.68 25.24 10.29
N GLY A 70 4.59 25.06 11.60
CA GLY A 70 3.31 24.89 12.30
C GLY A 70 2.58 23.57 11.95
N PRO A 71 1.24 23.57 11.91
CA PRO A 71 0.42 22.35 11.76
C PRO A 71 0.75 21.49 10.54
N GLU A 72 1.17 22.11 9.43
CA GLU A 72 1.52 21.39 8.20
C GLU A 72 2.73 20.46 8.39
N ALA A 73 3.64 20.78 9.31
CA ALA A 73 4.80 19.93 9.61
C ALA A 73 4.36 18.65 10.34
N TRP A 74 3.36 18.77 11.21
CA TRP A 74 2.73 17.62 11.86
C TRP A 74 1.95 16.77 10.85
N GLU A 75 1.13 17.38 9.99
CA GLU A 75 0.39 16.67 8.93
C GLU A 75 1.34 15.87 8.04
N ARG A 76 2.50 16.45 7.68
CA ARG A 76 3.55 15.77 6.91
C ARG A 76 4.18 14.60 7.65
N ARG A 77 4.45 14.73 8.96
CA ARG A 77 4.98 13.61 9.77
C ARG A 77 3.99 12.45 9.82
N VAL A 78 2.71 12.74 10.07
CA VAL A 78 1.65 11.73 10.06
C VAL A 78 1.56 11.05 8.70
N GLY A 79 1.60 11.81 7.60
CA GLY A 79 1.61 11.26 6.24
C GLY A 79 2.82 10.37 5.93
N LEU A 80 4.02 10.75 6.40
CA LEU A 80 5.21 9.90 6.23
C LEU A 80 5.15 8.64 7.07
N THR A 81 4.65 8.73 8.30
CA THR A 81 4.43 7.57 9.17
C THR A 81 3.40 6.62 8.56
N SER A 82 2.31 7.13 7.97
CA SER A 82 1.32 6.28 7.31
C SER A 82 1.89 5.56 6.10
N LEU A 83 2.75 6.19 5.31
CA LEU A 83 3.48 5.55 4.20
C LEU A 83 4.43 4.46 4.72
N LEU A 84 5.19 4.73 5.78
CA LEU A 84 6.11 3.75 6.38
C LEU A 84 5.36 2.51 6.86
N VAL A 85 4.28 2.70 7.62
CA VAL A 85 3.41 1.62 8.11
C VAL A 85 2.84 0.82 6.92
N ALA A 86 2.41 1.52 5.87
CA ALA A 86 1.90 0.88 4.67
C ALA A 86 2.95 0.01 3.96
N VAL A 87 4.19 0.49 3.79
CA VAL A 87 5.28 -0.30 3.21
C VAL A 87 5.51 -1.58 4.02
N ILE A 88 5.65 -1.44 5.34
CA ILE A 88 5.87 -2.59 6.23
C ILE A 88 4.73 -3.59 6.11
N GLY A 89 3.48 -3.11 6.17
CA GLY A 89 2.29 -3.94 6.06
C GLY A 89 2.18 -4.67 4.73
N VAL A 90 2.44 -3.98 3.61
CA VAL A 90 2.42 -4.58 2.28
C VAL A 90 3.54 -5.61 2.14
N CYS A 91 4.79 -5.29 2.50
CA CYS A 91 5.90 -6.23 2.42
C CYS A 91 5.65 -7.50 3.25
N TRP A 92 5.15 -7.34 4.48
CA TRP A 92 4.81 -8.47 5.35
C TRP A 92 3.72 -9.35 4.74
N GLN A 93 2.64 -8.76 4.23
CA GLN A 93 1.52 -9.50 3.62
C GLN A 93 1.88 -10.12 2.26
N THR A 94 2.87 -9.56 1.55
CA THR A 94 3.34 -10.08 0.26
C THR A 94 4.33 -11.22 0.43
N ALA A 95 5.05 -11.29 1.56
CA ALA A 95 6.08 -12.31 1.79
C ALA A 95 5.60 -13.76 1.53
N PRO A 96 4.41 -14.21 2.01
CA PRO A 96 3.92 -15.57 1.75
C PRO A 96 3.62 -15.87 0.27
N LEU A 97 3.48 -14.84 -0.59
CA LEU A 97 3.26 -15.03 -2.02
C LEU A 97 4.57 -15.24 -2.79
N ALA A 98 5.71 -14.85 -2.19
CA ALA A 98 7.04 -14.95 -2.80
C ALA A 98 7.75 -16.29 -2.52
N PHE A 99 7.19 -17.12 -1.63
CA PHE A 99 7.70 -18.44 -1.25
C PHE A 99 6.57 -19.49 -1.39
#